data_AF-A0A6J7BLC5-F1
#
_entry.id   AF-A0A6J7BLC5-F1
#
_cell.length_a   1.000
_cell.length_b   1.000
_cell.length_c   1.000
_cell.angle_alpha   90.00
_cell.angle_beta   90.00
_cell.angle_gamma   90.00
#
_symmetry.space_group_name_H-M   'P 1'
#
loop_
_entity.id
_entity.type
_entity.pdbx_description
1 polymer ?
#
loop_
_entity_poly.entity_id
_entity_poly.type
_entity_poly.pdbx_seq_one_letter_code
_entity_poly.pdbx_strand_id
1 'polypeptide(L)'
;MAFAGGVDIIQLRDKTIDAATELRALETLAEVADTYDALWAVNDRADIARISGAPILHVGQDDLSAMQAREIVGEGVFIGRSSHAMGESVSENEDSRVDYFAVGPCWPTPTKPGRPAPGLDLIRQVSAFDTSKPWFAIGGIDLARVAEVLAAGATRIVVVRAITEAPDPEAAARALRQML
;
A
#
# COMPACT_ATOMS: atom_id res chain seq x y z
N MET A 1 -18.11 4.70 5.31
CA MET A 1 -16.71 5.09 5.03
C MET A 1 -15.80 3.87 4.95
N ALA A 2 -14.64 3.93 4.29
CA ALA A 2 -13.74 2.78 4.13
C ALA A 2 -13.24 2.19 5.46
N PHE A 3 -12.82 3.03 6.43
CA PHE A 3 -12.43 2.57 7.77
C PHE A 3 -13.57 1.85 8.52
N ALA A 4 -14.81 2.37 8.44
CA ALA A 4 -15.99 1.71 9.02
C ALA A 4 -16.32 0.35 8.37
N GLY A 5 -15.77 0.09 7.17
CA GLY A 5 -15.83 -1.21 6.50
C GLY A 5 -14.70 -2.16 6.91
N GLY A 6 -13.76 -1.74 7.76
CA GLY A 6 -12.66 -2.58 8.24
C GLY A 6 -11.37 -2.48 7.43
N VAL A 7 -11.14 -1.37 6.72
CA VAL A 7 -9.81 -1.05 6.17
C VAL A 7 -8.86 -0.70 7.32
N ASP A 8 -7.69 -1.32 7.39
CA ASP A 8 -6.72 -1.04 8.46
C ASP A 8 -5.79 0.16 8.13
N ILE A 9 -5.53 0.42 6.84
CA ILE A 9 -4.60 1.45 6.37
C ILE A 9 -5.16 2.17 5.14
N ILE A 10 -5.19 3.52 5.16
CA ILE A 10 -5.48 4.33 3.97
C ILE A 10 -4.26 5.14 3.57
N GLN A 11 -3.83 5.00 2.32
CA GLN A 11 -2.78 5.82 1.74
C GLN A 11 -3.37 6.93 0.88
N LEU A 12 -3.01 8.19 1.16
CA LEU A 12 -3.33 9.29 0.25
C LEU A 12 -2.36 9.25 -0.92
N ARG A 13 -2.91 9.19 -2.14
CA ARG A 13 -2.12 9.17 -3.37
C ARG A 13 -2.80 9.96 -4.47
N ASP A 14 -2.29 11.15 -4.71
CA ASP A 14 -2.59 11.96 -5.89
C ASP A 14 -1.27 12.51 -6.44
N LYS A 15 -0.95 12.21 -7.70
CA LYS A 15 0.31 12.65 -8.32
C LYS A 15 0.27 14.08 -8.85
N THR A 16 -0.89 14.72 -8.79
CA THR A 16 -1.16 16.05 -9.35
C THR A 16 -1.49 17.09 -8.29
N ILE A 17 -1.71 16.66 -7.05
CA ILE A 17 -2.01 17.51 -5.90
C ILE A 17 -0.82 18.40 -5.54
N ASP A 18 -1.10 19.66 -5.18
CA ASP A 18 -0.07 20.53 -4.60
C ASP A 18 0.17 20.21 -3.12
N ALA A 19 1.35 20.56 -2.62
CA ALA A 19 1.76 20.28 -1.24
C ALA A 19 0.81 20.80 -0.17
N ALA A 20 0.26 22.02 -0.34
CA ALA A 20 -0.59 22.61 0.68
C ALA A 20 -1.95 21.90 0.74
N THR A 21 -2.50 21.54 -0.41
CA THR A 21 -3.74 20.76 -0.49
C THR A 21 -3.55 19.33 0.01
N GLU A 22 -2.41 18.70 -0.28
CA GLU A 22 -2.06 17.38 0.24
C GLU A 22 -2.00 17.38 1.76
N LEU A 23 -1.31 18.35 2.38
CA LEU A 23 -1.23 18.46 3.84
C LEU A 23 -2.60 18.61 4.51
N ARG A 24 -3.50 19.44 3.95
CA ARG A 24 -4.87 19.57 4.49
C ARG A 24 -5.68 18.28 4.36
N ALA A 25 -5.52 17.57 3.24
CA ALA A 25 -6.19 16.28 3.05
C ALA A 25 -5.66 15.22 4.03
N LEU A 26 -4.35 15.22 4.30
CA LEU A 26 -3.72 14.32 5.28
C LEU A 26 -4.15 14.65 6.70
N GLU A 27 -4.30 15.92 7.07
CA GLU A 27 -4.85 16.33 8.37
C GLU A 27 -6.25 15.76 8.58
N THR A 28 -7.13 15.90 7.58
CA THR A 28 -8.47 15.28 7.62
C THR A 28 -8.40 13.75 7.71
N LEU A 29 -7.49 13.13 6.94
CA LEU A 29 -7.31 11.68 6.97
C LEU A 29 -6.83 11.19 8.33
N ALA A 30 -5.92 11.93 8.99
CA ALA A 30 -5.39 11.62 10.31
C ALA A 30 -6.49 11.67 11.37
N GLU A 31 -7.27 12.75 11.44
CA GLU A 31 -8.39 12.89 12.39
C GLU A 31 -9.40 11.75 12.26
N VAL A 32 -9.70 11.37 11.00
CA VAL A 32 -10.58 10.26 10.72
C VAL A 32 -9.94 8.94 11.14
N ALA A 33 -8.69 8.69 10.80
CA ALA A 33 -7.98 7.45 11.14
C ALA A 33 -7.91 7.23 12.67
N ASP A 34 -7.65 8.30 13.44
CA ASP A 34 -7.62 8.27 14.91
C ASP A 34 -8.96 7.83 15.50
N THR A 35 -10.08 8.21 14.89
CA THR A 35 -11.42 7.80 15.33
C THR A 35 -11.64 6.28 15.23
N TYR A 36 -10.88 5.60 14.36
CA TYR A 36 -10.99 4.16 14.11
C TYR A 36 -9.78 3.36 14.61
N ASP A 37 -8.82 3.97 15.30
CA ASP A 37 -7.54 3.35 15.68
C ASP A 37 -6.83 2.70 14.47
N ALA A 38 -6.89 3.38 13.33
CA ALA A 38 -6.39 2.91 12.05
C ALA A 38 -5.16 3.71 11.59
N LEU A 39 -4.40 3.18 10.64
CA LEU A 39 -3.20 3.85 10.12
C LEU A 39 -3.51 4.61 8.83
N TRP A 40 -2.65 5.57 8.52
CA TRP A 40 -2.65 6.28 7.25
C TRP A 40 -1.24 6.45 6.70
N ALA A 41 -1.14 6.68 5.39
CA ALA A 41 0.15 6.72 4.71
C ALA A 41 0.23 7.86 3.69
N VAL A 42 1.44 8.38 3.52
CA VAL A 42 1.82 9.28 2.42
C VAL A 42 2.51 8.48 1.32
N ASN A 43 2.15 8.76 0.07
CA ASN A 43 2.76 8.16 -1.10
C ASN A 43 3.88 9.04 -1.67
N ASP A 44 5.04 8.44 -1.95
CA ASP A 44 6.23 8.98 -2.65
C ASP A 44 6.96 10.14 -1.91
N ARG A 45 6.23 11.03 -1.24
CA ARG A 45 6.71 12.33 -0.73
C ARG A 45 7.17 12.30 0.73
N ALA A 46 8.45 12.04 0.95
CA ALA A 46 9.04 11.98 2.29
C ALA A 46 9.00 13.33 3.05
N ASP A 47 9.11 14.46 2.34
CA ASP A 47 8.92 15.81 2.89
C ASP A 47 7.52 15.98 3.49
N ILE A 48 6.50 15.57 2.74
CA ILE A 48 5.10 15.63 3.18
C ILE A 48 4.85 14.68 4.34
N ALA A 49 5.37 13.45 4.28
CA ALA A 49 5.25 12.50 5.39
C ALA A 49 5.83 13.08 6.69
N ARG A 50 7.01 13.70 6.61
CA ARG A 50 7.69 14.33 7.75
C ARG A 50 6.95 15.53 8.31
N ILE A 51 6.37 16.38 7.46
CA ILE A 51 5.63 17.59 7.86
C ILE A 51 4.26 17.23 8.46
N SER A 52 3.56 16.27 7.84
CA SER A 52 2.23 15.84 8.27
C SER A 52 2.24 14.94 9.51
N GLY A 53 3.40 14.37 9.88
CA GLY A 53 3.49 13.41 10.97
C GLY A 53 2.92 12.03 10.62
N ALA A 54 2.97 11.66 9.33
CA ALA A 54 2.44 10.40 8.85
C ALA A 54 3.10 9.20 9.55
N PRO A 55 2.33 8.21 10.01
CA PRO A 55 2.92 7.00 10.61
C PRO A 55 3.56 6.10 9.55
N ILE A 56 3.19 6.27 8.27
CA ILE A 56 3.70 5.47 7.16
C ILE A 56 4.07 6.36 5.97
N LEU A 57 5.23 6.09 5.38
CA LEU A 57 5.63 6.52 4.04
C LEU A 57 5.70 5.28 3.14
N HIS A 58 5.15 5.34 1.93
CA HIS A 58 5.37 4.33 0.91
C HIS A 58 6.07 4.94 -0.30
N VAL A 59 7.11 4.28 -0.78
CA VAL A 59 7.89 4.73 -1.96
C VAL A 59 8.02 3.60 -2.98
N GLY A 60 7.94 3.94 -4.25
CA GLY A 60 8.18 3.03 -5.37
C GLY A 60 9.66 2.86 -5.71
N GLN A 61 9.93 1.98 -6.68
CA GLN A 61 11.29 1.70 -7.15
C GLN A 61 11.96 2.91 -7.84
N ASP A 62 11.18 3.83 -8.40
CA ASP A 62 11.66 5.01 -9.11
C ASP A 62 11.69 6.28 -8.24
N ASP A 63 11.31 6.17 -6.97
CA ASP A 63 11.25 7.27 -6.00
C ASP A 63 12.54 7.30 -5.13
N LEU A 64 12.51 7.99 -3.98
CA LEU A 64 13.61 7.93 -3.02
C LEU A 64 13.89 6.48 -2.59
N SER A 65 15.17 6.15 -2.45
CA SER A 65 15.58 4.90 -1.80
C SER A 65 15.13 4.87 -0.34
N ALA A 66 14.97 3.67 0.24
CA ALA A 66 14.62 3.52 1.66
C ALA A 66 15.61 4.24 2.58
N MET A 67 16.89 4.26 2.22
CA MET A 67 17.94 5.01 2.92
C MET A 67 17.67 6.52 2.92
N GLN A 68 17.48 7.13 1.74
CA GLN A 68 17.22 8.57 1.62
C GLN A 68 15.89 8.96 2.29
N ALA A 69 14.88 8.10 2.17
CA ALA A 69 13.61 8.31 2.85
C ALA A 69 13.80 8.34 4.38
N ARG A 70 14.55 7.37 4.94
CA ARG A 70 14.84 7.29 6.38
C ARG A 70 15.57 8.53 6.90
N GLU A 71 16.49 9.10 6.14
CA GLU A 71 17.18 10.36 6.50
C GLU A 71 16.22 11.54 6.70
N ILE A 72 15.09 11.55 5.97
CA ILE A 72 14.09 12.63 6.02
C ILE A 72 13.06 12.37 7.13
N VAL A 73 12.50 11.16 7.17
CA VAL A 73 11.36 10.84 8.06
C VAL A 73 11.78 10.41 9.47
N GLY A 74 13.04 9.98 9.65
CA GLY A 74 13.56 9.47 10.91
C GLY A 74 13.04 8.07 11.25
N GLU A 75 13.36 7.58 12.44
CA GLU A 75 13.07 6.19 12.88
C GLU A 75 11.60 5.93 13.24
N GLY A 76 10.80 6.98 13.46
CA GLY A 76 9.41 6.85 13.94
C GLY A 76 8.36 6.57 12.85
N VAL A 77 8.75 6.54 11.57
CA VAL A 77 7.83 6.37 10.43
C VAL A 77 8.11 5.02 9.77
N PHE A 78 7.08 4.21 9.54
CA PHE A 78 7.24 2.97 8.78
C PHE A 78 7.45 3.26 7.29
N ILE A 79 8.41 2.59 6.67
CA ILE A 79 8.73 2.72 5.25
C ILE A 79 8.29 1.48 4.49
N GLY A 80 7.35 1.67 3.56
CA GLY A 80 6.89 0.68 2.61
C GLY A 80 7.58 0.79 1.26
N ARG A 81 7.86 -0.35 0.63
CA ARG A 81 8.43 -0.43 -0.72
C ARG A 81 7.52 -1.14 -1.72
N SER A 82 7.41 -0.66 -2.94
CA SER A 82 6.80 -1.43 -4.03
C SER A 82 7.76 -2.52 -4.51
N SER A 83 7.27 -3.70 -4.89
CA SER A 83 8.07 -4.81 -5.45
C SER A 83 7.36 -5.43 -6.66
N HIS A 84 8.13 -5.68 -7.73
CA HIS A 84 7.65 -6.10 -9.05
C HIS A 84 8.32 -7.37 -9.57
N ALA A 85 9.29 -7.91 -8.83
CA ALA A 85 9.99 -9.14 -9.16
C ALA A 85 10.51 -9.80 -7.89
N MET A 86 10.80 -11.11 -7.96
CA MET A 86 11.29 -11.87 -6.80
C MET A 86 12.59 -11.28 -6.23
N GLY A 87 13.51 -10.86 -7.09
CA GLY A 87 14.77 -10.22 -6.66
C GLY A 87 14.53 -8.96 -5.83
N GLU A 88 13.59 -8.10 -6.25
CA GLU A 88 13.18 -6.93 -5.46
C GLU A 88 12.57 -7.38 -4.12
N SER A 89 11.67 -8.36 -4.11
CA SER A 89 11.04 -8.84 -2.87
C SER A 89 12.06 -9.39 -1.86
N VAL A 90 13.10 -10.10 -2.32
CA VAL A 90 14.22 -10.54 -1.48
C VAL A 90 14.96 -9.32 -0.92
N SER A 91 15.35 -8.37 -1.77
CA SER A 91 16.08 -7.18 -1.33
C SER A 91 15.28 -6.35 -0.32
N GLU A 92 13.98 -6.13 -0.55
CA GLU A 92 13.13 -5.40 0.38
C GLU A 92 12.92 -6.15 1.70
N ASN A 93 12.88 -7.49 1.67
CA ASN A 93 12.84 -8.30 2.89
C ASN A 93 14.15 -8.22 3.70
N GLU A 94 15.31 -8.10 3.04
CA GLU A 94 16.62 -8.02 3.69
C GLU A 94 16.99 -6.61 4.19
N ASP A 95 16.47 -5.55 3.56
CA ASP A 95 16.84 -4.18 3.93
C ASP A 95 16.20 -3.76 5.28
N SER A 96 17.00 -3.68 6.34
CA SER A 96 16.56 -3.26 7.69
C SER A 96 15.79 -1.94 7.77
N ARG A 97 15.86 -1.08 6.75
CA ARG A 97 15.16 0.23 6.71
C ARG A 97 13.74 0.13 6.17
N VAL A 98 13.39 -1.00 5.57
CA VAL A 98 12.09 -1.29 4.97
C VAL A 98 11.27 -2.10 5.95
N ASP A 99 10.08 -1.62 6.28
CA ASP A 99 9.20 -2.21 7.29
C ASP A 99 8.17 -3.16 6.67
N TYR A 100 7.75 -2.91 5.43
CA TYR A 100 6.90 -3.79 4.64
C TYR A 100 7.09 -3.56 3.14
N PHE A 101 6.54 -4.45 2.32
CA PHE A 101 6.54 -4.25 0.88
C PHE A 101 5.24 -4.68 0.19
N ALA A 102 4.93 -4.07 -0.95
CA ALA A 102 3.73 -4.34 -1.74
C ALA A 102 4.11 -5.00 -3.07
N VAL A 103 3.65 -6.23 -3.28
CA VAL A 103 4.03 -7.10 -4.40
C VAL A 103 2.96 -7.05 -5.49
N GLY A 104 3.37 -6.71 -6.72
CA GLY A 104 2.47 -6.72 -7.87
C GLY A 104 3.00 -5.93 -9.07
N PRO A 105 2.12 -5.51 -9.99
CA PRO A 105 0.68 -5.70 -9.93
C PRO A 105 0.24 -7.14 -10.24
N CYS A 106 -0.80 -7.65 -9.56
CA CYS A 106 -1.38 -8.96 -9.85
C CYS A 106 -2.04 -9.01 -11.25
N TRP A 107 -2.63 -7.90 -11.68
CA TRP A 107 -3.16 -7.71 -13.04
C TRP A 107 -2.75 -6.35 -13.60
N PRO A 108 -2.68 -6.17 -14.94
CA PRO A 108 -2.48 -4.85 -15.53
C PRO A 108 -3.53 -3.86 -15.00
N THR A 109 -3.09 -2.67 -14.61
CA THR A 109 -3.99 -1.62 -14.11
C THR A 109 -3.83 -0.34 -14.91
N PRO A 110 -4.91 0.44 -15.09
CA PRO A 110 -4.80 1.77 -15.69
C PRO A 110 -4.08 2.78 -14.77
N THR A 111 -3.89 2.45 -13.48
CA THR A 111 -3.23 3.32 -12.49
C THR A 111 -1.73 3.52 -12.76
N LYS A 112 -1.08 2.58 -13.47
CA LYS A 112 0.32 2.68 -13.96
C LYS A 112 0.42 2.03 -15.36
N PRO A 113 0.08 2.75 -16.44
CA PRO A 113 0.06 2.18 -17.79
C PRO A 113 1.46 1.76 -18.27
N GLY A 114 1.54 0.63 -18.99
CA GLY A 114 2.76 0.18 -19.67
C GLY A 114 3.70 -0.72 -18.86
N ARG A 115 3.45 -0.96 -17.57
CA ARG A 115 4.27 -1.89 -16.77
C ARG A 115 3.73 -3.32 -16.91
N PRO A 116 4.55 -4.32 -17.31
CA PRO A 116 4.11 -5.72 -17.33
C PRO A 116 3.67 -6.13 -15.93
N ALA A 117 2.56 -6.85 -15.85
CA ALA A 117 2.08 -7.40 -14.60
C ALA A 117 2.79 -8.74 -14.35
N PRO A 118 3.58 -8.89 -13.27
CA PRO A 118 4.23 -10.15 -12.92
C PRO A 118 3.20 -11.25 -12.57
N GLY A 119 1.95 -10.87 -12.30
CA GLY A 119 0.86 -11.83 -12.13
C GLY A 119 0.87 -12.51 -10.77
N LEU A 120 -0.02 -13.50 -10.64
CA LEU A 120 -0.12 -14.31 -9.42
C LEU A 120 1.09 -15.23 -9.21
N ASP A 121 1.91 -15.46 -10.24
CA ASP A 121 3.13 -16.28 -10.10
C ASP A 121 4.16 -15.63 -9.17
N LEU A 122 4.27 -14.29 -9.20
CA LEU A 122 5.12 -13.59 -8.23
C LEU A 122 4.53 -13.68 -6.81
N ILE A 123 3.21 -13.60 -6.66
CA ILE A 123 2.56 -13.76 -5.35
C ILE A 123 2.86 -15.15 -4.76
N ARG A 124 2.77 -16.20 -5.57
CA ARG A 124 3.12 -17.57 -5.16
C ARG A 124 4.59 -17.69 -4.78
N GLN A 125 5.50 -17.10 -5.55
CA GLN A 125 6.93 -17.11 -5.25
C GLN A 125 7.23 -16.41 -3.93
N VAL A 126 6.67 -15.21 -3.70
CA VAL A 126 6.88 -14.47 -2.45
C VAL A 126 6.22 -15.19 -1.28
N SER A 127 5.03 -15.78 -1.45
CA SER A 127 4.40 -16.56 -0.38
C SER A 127 5.20 -17.81 -0.01
N ALA A 128 5.92 -18.42 -0.95
CA ALA A 128 6.78 -19.57 -0.70
C ALA A 128 8.15 -19.18 -0.13
N PHE A 129 8.54 -17.90 -0.28
CA PHE A 129 9.70 -17.32 0.34
C PHE A 129 9.33 -16.93 1.78
N ASP A 130 10.01 -17.49 2.77
CA ASP A 130 9.75 -17.21 4.19
C ASP A 130 10.12 -15.75 4.53
N THR A 131 9.18 -14.83 4.31
CA THR A 131 9.38 -13.40 4.55
C THR A 131 9.33 -13.11 6.04
N SER A 132 10.35 -12.44 6.56
CA SER A 132 10.36 -11.98 7.96
C SER A 132 9.54 -10.71 8.18
N LYS A 133 9.08 -10.07 7.09
CA LYS A 133 8.34 -8.81 7.11
C LYS A 133 6.93 -8.95 6.55
N PRO A 134 5.97 -8.11 6.98
CA PRO A 134 4.68 -8.02 6.33
C PRO A 134 4.81 -7.65 4.85
N TRP A 135 3.99 -8.26 4.01
CA TRP A 135 3.85 -7.87 2.62
C TRP A 135 2.39 -7.91 2.18
N PHE A 136 2.08 -7.17 1.11
CA PHE A 136 0.73 -6.99 0.59
C PHE A 136 0.69 -7.30 -0.90
N ALA A 137 -0.30 -8.06 -1.36
CA ALA A 137 -0.57 -8.18 -2.79
C ALA A 137 -1.28 -6.91 -3.28
N ILE A 138 -0.90 -6.38 -4.44
CA ILE A 138 -1.51 -5.17 -5.02
C ILE A 138 -1.73 -5.32 -6.51
N GLY A 139 -2.72 -4.58 -7.03
CA GLY A 139 -2.87 -4.30 -8.45
C GLY A 139 -3.97 -5.10 -9.12
N GLY A 140 -5.11 -4.44 -9.36
CA GLY A 140 -6.27 -5.03 -10.05
C GLY A 140 -7.12 -5.97 -9.19
N ILE A 141 -6.86 -5.99 -7.88
CA ILE A 141 -7.62 -6.77 -6.89
C ILE A 141 -8.99 -6.11 -6.67
N ASP A 142 -10.04 -6.93 -6.70
CA ASP A 142 -11.43 -6.60 -6.40
C ASP A 142 -12.13 -7.81 -5.77
N LEU A 143 -13.42 -7.68 -5.45
CA LEU A 143 -14.18 -8.76 -4.79
C LEU A 143 -14.30 -10.03 -5.64
N ALA A 144 -14.27 -9.91 -6.98
CA ALA A 144 -14.34 -11.06 -7.86
C ALA A 144 -13.02 -11.84 -7.92
N ARG A 145 -11.89 -11.15 -7.70
CA ARG A 145 -10.53 -11.71 -7.85
C ARG A 145 -9.80 -12.02 -6.55
N VAL A 146 -10.25 -11.47 -5.41
CA VAL A 146 -9.54 -11.63 -4.12
C VAL A 146 -9.31 -13.09 -3.74
N ALA A 147 -10.24 -13.99 -4.05
CA ALA A 147 -10.09 -15.42 -3.80
C ALA A 147 -8.86 -16.03 -4.53
N GLU A 148 -8.54 -15.56 -5.73
CA GLU A 148 -7.36 -16.03 -6.49
C GLU A 148 -6.05 -15.55 -5.85
N VAL A 149 -6.06 -14.35 -5.28
CA VAL A 149 -4.90 -13.75 -4.58
C VAL A 149 -4.63 -14.48 -3.26
N LEU A 150 -5.69 -14.82 -2.52
CA LEU A 150 -5.61 -15.62 -1.30
C LEU A 150 -5.15 -17.05 -1.60
N ALA A 151 -5.67 -17.67 -2.67
CA ALA A 151 -5.21 -18.98 -3.13
C ALA A 151 -3.74 -18.97 -3.59
N ALA A 152 -3.21 -17.82 -4.00
CA ALA A 152 -1.79 -17.63 -4.30
C ALA A 152 -0.91 -17.44 -3.05
N GLY A 153 -1.52 -17.37 -1.85
CA GLY A 153 -0.82 -17.34 -0.55
C GLY A 153 -0.71 -15.96 0.09
N ALA A 154 -1.24 -14.90 -0.53
CA ALA A 154 -1.30 -13.60 0.15
C ALA A 154 -2.32 -13.63 1.29
N THR A 155 -1.99 -12.94 2.38
CA THR A 155 -2.89 -12.74 3.54
C THR A 155 -3.29 -11.28 3.73
N ARG A 156 -2.73 -10.37 2.91
CA ARG A 156 -3.00 -8.93 2.93
C ARG A 156 -3.07 -8.41 1.51
N ILE A 157 -3.98 -7.48 1.28
CA ILE A 157 -4.21 -6.90 -0.05
C ILE A 157 -4.23 -5.38 0.00
N VAL A 158 -3.90 -4.76 -1.13
CA VAL A 158 -4.15 -3.34 -1.40
C VAL A 158 -5.10 -3.23 -2.58
N VAL A 159 -6.17 -2.46 -2.39
CA VAL A 159 -7.16 -2.13 -3.42
C VAL A 159 -7.26 -0.61 -3.57
N VAL A 160 -7.67 -0.16 -4.76
CA VAL A 160 -7.96 1.25 -5.03
C VAL A 160 -9.42 1.36 -5.48
N ARG A 161 -9.66 1.09 -6.76
CA ARG A 161 -10.96 1.26 -7.42
C ARG A 161 -12.07 0.39 -6.84
N ALA A 162 -11.73 -0.79 -6.32
CA ALA A 162 -12.70 -1.68 -5.66
C ALA A 162 -13.42 -1.01 -4.48
N ILE A 163 -12.82 0.00 -3.85
CA ILE A 163 -13.44 0.81 -2.79
C ILE A 163 -13.75 2.22 -3.31
N THR A 164 -12.80 2.91 -3.96
CA THR A 164 -12.95 4.33 -4.31
C THR A 164 -13.98 4.59 -5.42
N GLU A 165 -14.29 3.60 -6.26
CA GLU A 165 -15.30 3.70 -7.32
C GLU A 165 -16.58 2.88 -6.99
N ALA A 166 -16.67 2.34 -5.78
CA ALA A 166 -17.85 1.60 -5.35
C ALA A 166 -19.01 2.55 -5.05
N PRO A 167 -20.27 2.18 -5.39
CA PRO A 167 -21.45 2.96 -4.98
C PRO A 167 -21.58 3.10 -3.46
N ASP A 168 -21.12 2.08 -2.73
CA ASP A 168 -21.01 2.08 -1.27
C ASP A 168 -19.60 1.61 -0.87
N PRO A 169 -18.66 2.53 -0.63
CA PRO A 169 -17.29 2.21 -0.23
C PRO A 169 -17.19 1.44 1.08
N GLU A 170 -18.14 1.64 2.01
CA GLU A 170 -18.14 0.92 3.29
C GLU A 170 -18.53 -0.54 3.11
N ALA A 171 -19.61 -0.79 2.37
CA ALA A 171 -20.04 -2.15 2.08
C ALA A 171 -18.97 -2.91 1.26
N ALA A 172 -18.33 -2.24 0.29
CA ALA A 172 -17.25 -2.82 -0.50
C ALA A 172 -16.03 -3.19 0.37
N ALA A 173 -15.60 -2.29 1.25
CA ALA A 173 -14.54 -2.56 2.22
C ALA A 173 -14.88 -3.75 3.14
N ARG A 174 -16.12 -3.78 3.66
CA ARG A 174 -16.60 -4.85 4.54
C ARG A 174 -16.62 -6.21 3.84
N ALA A 175 -17.08 -6.26 2.59
CA ALA A 175 -17.10 -7.49 1.82
C ALA A 175 -15.68 -8.03 1.56
N LEU A 176 -14.72 -7.15 1.25
CA LEU A 176 -13.32 -7.54 1.11
C LEU A 176 -12.74 -8.03 2.44
N ARG A 177 -12.99 -7.32 3.55
CA ARG A 177 -12.50 -7.73 4.88
C ARG A 177 -13.00 -9.11 5.30
N GLN A 178 -14.24 -9.47 4.95
CA GLN A 178 -14.80 -10.79 5.27
C GLN A 178 -14.15 -11.95 4.51
N MET A 179 -13.42 -11.66 3.43
CA MET A 179 -12.68 -12.66 2.66
C MET A 179 -11.27 -12.93 3.23
N LEU A 180 -10.70 -11.98 3.97
CA LEU A 180 -9.34 -12.02 4.53
C LEU A 180 -9.31 -12.71 5.89
#